data_AF-A0A6L7W1F0-F1
#
_entry.id   AF-A0A6L7W1F0-F1
#
_cell.length_a   1.000
_cell.length_b   1.000
_cell.length_c   1.000
_cell.angle_alpha   90.00
_cell.angle_beta   90.00
_cell.angle_gamma   90.00
#
_symmetry.space_group_name_H-M   'P 1'
#
loop_
_entity.id
_entity.type
_entity.pdbx_description
1 polymer ?
#
loop_
_entity_poly.entity_id
_entity_poly.type
_entity_poly.pdbx_seq_one_letter_code
_entity_poly.pdbx_strand_id
1 'polypeptide(L)'
;MPKRGWEIPEREATPEDVYMNRRKFMVAAGGALGALAGCGHEKIFTPAERAPTTPTEEPQQPQQPQQPPQPQQPQDPQQPPQPPQQPPDPPQPPQPPQPLYPARLNDEFKELDRPLTEESIAGSYNNFYEFSTGKTQVKPLSENFMTDLWKVEIKGEVPQAKTYDFGDLVRAIPLEERLYRLRCVEAWSMAIPWTGFPMKALIDLVQPLSTAKFVKMTTFLDPNQAPGQLNAPHYPWPYVEGLTMEEATNELAFIATGIYGHEMPNQHGAPIRLVVPWKYGFKSIKSLVSIEFVREQPRTFWNTLVPREYGFFANVNPKVAHPRWSQAQERFITTNASNPEIRPTLLFNGYDQYVMNLYPNEPR
;
A
#
# COMPACT_ATOMS: atom_id res chain seq x y z
N MET A 1 37.22 41.56 11.91
CA MET A 1 36.19 41.04 12.84
C MET A 1 35.99 39.56 12.54
N PRO A 2 35.85 38.68 13.53
CA PRO A 2 35.59 37.26 13.27
C PRO A 2 34.16 37.09 12.73
N LYS A 3 34.02 36.40 11.59
CA LYS A 3 32.71 36.13 10.96
C LYS A 3 31.89 35.18 11.84
N ARG A 4 30.60 35.46 11.99
CA ARG A 4 29.69 34.65 12.80
C ARG A 4 29.33 33.37 12.05
N GLY A 5 29.21 32.23 12.74
CA GLY A 5 29.05 30.90 12.14
C GLY A 5 27.77 30.63 11.34
N TRP A 6 26.92 31.64 11.16
CA TRP A 6 25.71 31.60 10.33
C TRP A 6 25.82 32.41 9.04
N GLU A 7 26.95 33.10 8.81
CA GLU A 7 27.19 33.85 7.59
C GLU A 7 27.51 32.89 6.43
N ILE A 8 26.59 32.79 5.47
CA ILE A 8 26.77 32.00 4.25
C ILE A 8 27.91 32.64 3.42
N PRO A 9 28.93 31.87 3.01
CA PRO A 9 29.99 32.36 2.14
C PRO A 9 29.43 32.94 0.82
N GLU A 10 29.95 34.06 0.31
CA GLU A 10 29.46 34.68 -0.94
C GLU A 10 29.47 33.74 -2.16
N ARG A 11 30.35 32.73 -2.16
CA ARG A 11 30.37 31.67 -3.20
C ARG A 11 29.15 30.74 -3.16
N GLU A 12 28.44 30.69 -2.04
CA GLU A 12 27.22 29.90 -1.81
C GLU A 12 25.96 30.77 -1.92
N ALA A 13 26.10 32.10 -1.99
CA ALA A 13 25.03 33.01 -2.35
C ALA A 13 24.84 32.99 -3.87
N THR A 14 23.59 32.89 -4.32
CA THR A 14 23.28 32.95 -5.76
C THR A 14 23.62 34.36 -6.28
N PRO A 15 24.36 34.48 -7.40
CA PRO A 15 24.68 35.79 -7.99
C PRO A 15 23.42 36.61 -8.29
N GLU A 16 23.50 37.93 -8.04
CA GLU A 16 22.35 38.85 -8.10
C GLU A 16 21.70 38.91 -9.49
N ASP A 17 22.50 38.79 -10.55
CA ASP A 17 22.06 38.74 -11.94
C ASP A 17 21.21 37.48 -12.26
N VAL A 18 21.54 36.35 -11.62
CA VAL A 18 20.78 35.10 -11.72
C VAL A 18 19.45 35.20 -10.96
N TYR A 19 19.43 35.86 -9.80
CA TYR A 19 18.21 36.11 -9.03
C TYR A 19 17.23 37.04 -9.76
N MET A 20 17.73 38.14 -10.33
CA MET A 20 16.90 39.14 -11.01
C MET A 20 16.31 38.61 -12.34
N ASN A 21 17.02 37.72 -13.04
CA ASN A 21 16.49 37.08 -14.26
C ASN A 21 15.34 36.11 -13.98
N ARG A 22 15.35 35.38 -12.84
CA ARG A 22 14.23 34.52 -12.44
C ARG A 22 12.95 35.31 -12.14
N ARG A 23 13.09 36.54 -11.61
CA ARG A 23 11.94 37.41 -11.31
C ARG A 23 11.31 38.01 -12.57
N LYS A 24 12.12 38.34 -13.59
CA LYS A 24 11.62 38.81 -14.90
C LYS A 24 10.80 37.75 -15.64
N PHE A 25 11.17 36.47 -15.49
CA PHE A 25 10.44 35.36 -16.14
C PHE A 25 9.06 35.10 -15.51
N MET A 26 8.89 35.32 -14.20
CA MET A 26 7.58 35.16 -13.54
C MET A 26 6.61 36.32 -13.81
N VAL A 27 7.10 37.52 -14.12
CA VAL A 27 6.23 38.67 -14.48
C VAL A 27 5.75 38.57 -15.94
N ALA A 28 6.55 37.98 -16.84
CA ALA A 28 6.17 37.82 -18.25
C ALA A 28 5.08 36.73 -18.46
N ALA A 29 4.99 35.74 -17.58
CA ALA A 29 4.00 34.66 -17.68
C ALA A 29 2.60 35.03 -17.14
N GLY A 30 2.47 36.13 -16.38
CA GLY A 30 1.20 36.58 -15.80
C GLY A 30 0.40 37.58 -16.63
N GLY A 31 0.91 38.00 -17.80
CA GLY A 31 0.40 39.15 -18.56
C GLY A 31 -0.34 38.85 -19.87
N ALA A 32 -0.81 37.61 -20.11
CA ALA A 32 -1.34 37.21 -21.42
C ALA A 32 -2.80 36.70 -21.44
N LEU A 33 -3.65 37.07 -20.46
CA LEU A 33 -5.09 36.83 -20.55
C LEU A 33 -5.87 38.09 -20.18
N GLY A 34 -5.94 39.01 -21.14
CA GLY A 34 -6.83 40.16 -21.14
C GLY A 34 -7.98 39.97 -22.13
N ALA A 35 -9.19 40.16 -21.62
CA ALA A 35 -10.38 40.70 -22.28
C ALA A 35 -11.12 39.86 -23.35
N LEU A 36 -12.31 39.38 -22.97
CA LEU A 36 -13.54 39.70 -23.70
C LEU A 36 -14.68 39.94 -22.69
N ALA A 37 -15.33 41.09 -22.83
CA ALA A 37 -16.37 41.64 -21.97
C ALA A 37 -17.78 41.24 -22.46
N GLY A 38 -18.79 41.34 -21.59
CA GLY A 38 -20.19 41.40 -22.04
C GLY A 38 -21.25 41.16 -20.97
N CYS A 39 -21.90 42.26 -20.57
CA CYS A 39 -23.01 42.40 -19.63
C CYS A 39 -24.22 41.45 -19.81
N GLY A 40 -24.93 41.15 -18.72
CA GLY A 40 -26.29 40.62 -18.73
C GLY A 40 -26.87 40.44 -17.33
N HIS A 41 -27.88 41.25 -17.00
CA HIS A 41 -28.61 41.30 -15.74
C HIS A 41 -29.75 40.25 -15.69
N GLU A 42 -30.31 40.07 -14.48
CA GLU A 42 -31.62 39.50 -14.13
C GLU A 42 -31.80 37.98 -13.83
N LYS A 43 -31.99 37.74 -12.53
CA LYS A 43 -33.19 37.16 -11.87
C LYS A 43 -33.49 35.64 -11.92
N ILE A 44 -33.73 35.17 -10.68
CA ILE A 44 -34.65 34.11 -10.23
C ILE A 44 -34.16 32.67 -10.40
N PHE A 45 -33.85 32.01 -9.28
CA PHE A 45 -34.60 30.83 -8.82
C PHE A 45 -34.13 30.42 -7.41
N THR A 46 -35.06 30.48 -6.46
CA THR A 46 -34.99 29.89 -5.12
C THR A 46 -35.10 28.36 -5.22
N PRO A 47 -34.33 27.57 -4.45
CA PRO A 47 -34.64 26.15 -4.27
C PRO A 47 -35.71 26.01 -3.19
N ALA A 48 -36.85 25.40 -3.56
CA ALA A 48 -37.92 25.06 -2.64
C ALA A 48 -37.55 23.87 -1.74
N GLU A 49 -37.85 24.03 -0.46
CA GLU A 49 -37.95 23.02 0.58
C GLU A 49 -38.80 21.82 0.13
N ARG A 50 -38.28 20.59 0.30
CA ARG A 50 -39.10 19.38 0.22
C ARG A 50 -39.61 19.00 1.61
N ALA A 51 -40.92 18.96 1.74
CA ALA A 51 -41.64 18.40 2.88
C ALA A 51 -41.45 16.87 2.99
N PRO A 52 -41.66 16.27 4.18
CA PRO A 52 -41.40 14.86 4.44
C PRO A 52 -42.52 13.98 3.90
N THR A 53 -42.15 12.92 3.16
CA THR A 53 -43.07 11.86 2.72
C THR A 53 -43.16 10.75 3.78
N THR A 54 -44.38 10.46 4.21
CA THR A 54 -44.80 9.36 5.08
C THR A 54 -44.41 7.98 4.47
N PRO A 55 -43.99 6.98 5.26
CA PRO A 55 -43.73 5.64 4.72
C PRO A 55 -45.06 4.94 4.40
N THR A 56 -45.20 4.46 3.17
CA THR A 56 -46.27 3.57 2.73
C THR A 56 -45.92 2.14 3.13
N GLU A 57 -46.87 1.44 3.75
CA GLU A 57 -46.80 0.01 4.11
C GLU A 57 -46.56 -0.88 2.88
N GLU A 58 -45.58 -1.79 3.00
CA GLU A 58 -45.32 -2.87 2.03
C GLU A 58 -46.36 -3.99 2.18
N PRO A 59 -46.97 -4.49 1.09
CA PRO A 59 -47.83 -5.67 1.16
C PRO A 59 -47.02 -6.96 1.32
N GLN A 60 -47.37 -7.75 2.34
CA GLN A 60 -46.82 -9.08 2.62
C GLN A 60 -47.06 -10.06 1.46
N GLN A 61 -46.02 -10.82 1.10
CA GLN A 61 -46.09 -11.93 0.13
C GLN A 61 -46.99 -13.07 0.65
N PRO A 62 -47.81 -13.71 -0.20
CA PRO A 62 -48.58 -14.89 0.20
C PRO A 62 -47.65 -16.08 0.48
N GLN A 63 -47.87 -16.76 1.61
CA GLN A 63 -47.22 -18.03 1.94
C GLN A 63 -47.60 -19.12 0.92
N GLN A 64 -46.62 -19.87 0.43
CA GLN A 64 -46.84 -21.04 -0.42
C GLN A 64 -47.59 -22.15 0.35
N PRO A 65 -48.53 -22.88 -0.29
CA PRO A 65 -49.16 -24.03 0.35
C PRO A 65 -48.14 -25.14 0.63
N GLN A 66 -48.14 -25.66 1.86
CA GLN A 66 -47.39 -26.85 2.21
C GLN A 66 -47.89 -28.05 1.40
N GLN A 67 -46.96 -28.82 0.82
CA GLN A 67 -47.29 -30.08 0.14
C GLN A 67 -47.92 -31.07 1.14
N PRO A 68 -48.96 -31.83 0.75
CA PRO A 68 -49.49 -32.89 1.58
C PRO A 68 -48.43 -33.99 1.78
N PRO A 69 -48.40 -34.65 2.96
CA PRO A 69 -47.43 -35.69 3.24
C PRO A 69 -47.60 -36.86 2.27
N GLN A 70 -46.48 -37.37 1.76
CA GLN A 70 -46.47 -38.56 0.91
C GLN A 70 -46.98 -39.78 1.70
N PRO A 71 -47.69 -40.73 1.06
CA PRO A 71 -48.09 -41.98 1.70
C PRO A 71 -46.85 -42.75 2.16
N GLN A 72 -46.79 -43.09 3.44
CA GLN A 72 -45.77 -43.97 3.98
C GLN A 72 -45.91 -45.35 3.32
N GLN A 73 -44.82 -45.84 2.72
CA GLN A 73 -44.73 -47.23 2.28
C GLN A 73 -44.88 -48.16 3.49
N PRO A 74 -45.53 -49.34 3.35
CA PRO A 74 -45.62 -50.30 4.43
C PRO A 74 -44.21 -50.72 4.88
N GLN A 75 -43.92 -50.52 6.16
CA GLN A 75 -42.67 -50.97 6.75
C GLN A 75 -42.67 -52.50 6.86
N ASP A 76 -41.58 -53.11 6.41
CA ASP A 76 -41.29 -54.53 6.50
C ASP A 76 -41.19 -54.95 8.00
N PRO A 77 -41.87 -56.01 8.49
CA PRO A 77 -42.02 -56.27 9.93
C PRO A 77 -40.76 -56.75 10.70
N GLN A 78 -39.54 -56.51 10.23
CA GLN A 78 -38.33 -57.12 10.81
C GLN A 78 -37.23 -56.16 11.31
N GLN A 79 -37.52 -54.89 11.57
CA GLN A 79 -36.53 -54.00 12.22
C GLN A 79 -36.83 -53.79 13.72
N PRO A 80 -35.89 -54.12 14.64
CA PRO A 80 -36.04 -53.80 16.05
C PRO A 80 -36.02 -52.27 16.27
N PRO A 81 -36.74 -51.75 17.28
CA PRO A 81 -36.86 -50.31 17.50
C PRO A 81 -35.51 -49.68 17.85
N GLN A 82 -35.19 -48.56 17.20
CA GLN A 82 -34.00 -47.78 17.52
C GLN A 82 -34.13 -47.11 18.89
N PRO A 83 -33.04 -46.99 19.67
CA PRO A 83 -33.06 -46.25 20.92
C PRO A 83 -33.40 -44.77 20.69
N PRO A 84 -34.06 -44.10 21.65
CA PRO A 84 -34.39 -42.68 21.52
C PRO A 84 -33.13 -41.86 21.29
N GLN A 85 -33.11 -41.07 20.21
CA GLN A 85 -32.03 -40.14 19.91
C GLN A 85 -31.97 -39.06 21.00
N GLN A 86 -30.77 -38.81 21.55
CA GLN A 86 -30.57 -37.69 22.46
C GLN A 86 -30.92 -36.37 21.76
N PRO A 87 -31.57 -35.43 22.46
CA PRO A 87 -31.85 -34.11 21.90
C PRO A 87 -30.53 -33.44 21.50
N PRO A 88 -30.51 -32.68 20.39
CA PRO A 88 -29.31 -31.99 19.96
C PRO A 88 -28.85 -31.00 21.04
N ASP A 89 -27.53 -30.91 21.22
CA ASP A 89 -26.93 -29.95 22.13
C ASP A 89 -27.37 -28.51 21.75
N PRO A 90 -27.58 -27.64 22.75
CA PRO A 90 -27.91 -26.24 22.49
C PRO A 90 -26.81 -25.58 21.64
N PRO A 91 -27.15 -24.61 20.77
CA PRO A 91 -26.18 -23.93 19.92
C PRO A 91 -25.07 -23.30 20.77
N GLN A 92 -23.82 -23.65 20.47
CA GLN A 92 -22.70 -23.02 21.15
C GLN A 92 -22.67 -21.51 20.83
N PRO A 93 -22.34 -20.65 21.81
CA PRO A 93 -22.16 -19.23 21.55
C PRO A 93 -21.08 -19.02 20.48
N PRO A 94 -21.19 -17.96 19.65
CA PRO A 94 -20.21 -17.68 18.61
C PRO A 94 -18.82 -17.55 19.24
N GLN A 95 -17.87 -18.34 18.74
CA GLN A 95 -16.49 -18.29 19.19
C GLN A 95 -15.92 -16.89 18.93
N PRO A 96 -15.09 -16.35 19.84
CA PRO A 96 -14.39 -15.10 19.57
C PRO A 96 -13.55 -15.23 18.28
N PRO A 97 -13.37 -14.14 17.51
CA PRO A 97 -12.53 -14.19 16.32
C PRO A 97 -11.11 -14.66 16.71
N GLN A 98 -10.57 -15.59 15.94
CA GLN A 98 -9.17 -16.03 16.12
C GLN A 98 -8.23 -14.82 16.00
N PRO A 99 -7.13 -14.79 16.78
CA PRO A 99 -6.14 -13.73 16.66
C PRO A 99 -5.50 -13.73 15.27
N LEU A 100 -5.28 -12.55 14.70
CA LEU A 100 -4.66 -12.39 13.38
C LEU A 100 -3.14 -12.60 13.41
N TYR A 101 -2.51 -12.40 14.57
CA TYR A 101 -1.06 -12.44 14.75
C TYR A 101 -0.69 -13.25 16.01
N PRO A 102 0.44 -13.99 16.00
CA PRO A 102 1.30 -14.25 14.84
C PRO A 102 0.60 -15.15 13.81
N ALA A 103 0.84 -14.91 12.53
CA ALA A 103 0.37 -15.80 11.47
C ALA A 103 1.31 -17.00 11.33
N ARG A 104 0.85 -18.04 10.62
CA ARG A 104 1.71 -19.20 10.29
C ARG A 104 2.84 -18.76 9.36
N LEU A 105 4.07 -19.17 9.67
CA LEU A 105 5.21 -19.01 8.78
C LEU A 105 5.05 -19.86 7.51
N ASN A 106 5.19 -19.23 6.35
CA ASN A 106 5.07 -19.87 5.05
C ASN A 106 6.30 -20.77 4.78
N ASP A 107 6.07 -22.02 4.37
CA ASP A 107 7.12 -23.03 4.19
C ASP A 107 8.12 -22.72 3.07
N GLU A 108 7.71 -21.99 2.04
CA GLU A 108 8.55 -21.58 0.90
C GLU A 108 9.40 -20.34 1.23
N PHE A 109 8.90 -19.45 2.08
CA PHE A 109 9.52 -18.17 2.41
C PHE A 109 10.01 -18.08 3.87
N LYS A 110 10.32 -19.22 4.51
CA LYS A 110 10.79 -19.29 5.90
C LYS A 110 12.30 -19.15 6.10
N GLU A 111 13.09 -19.16 5.01
CA GLU A 111 14.55 -19.11 5.10
C GLU A 111 15.13 -17.91 4.33
N LEU A 112 16.18 -17.32 4.91
CA LEU A 112 17.01 -16.32 4.26
C LEU A 112 18.48 -16.72 4.46
N ASP A 113 19.32 -16.38 3.50
CA ASP A 113 20.77 -16.51 3.59
C ASP A 113 21.44 -15.47 4.53
N ARG A 114 20.65 -14.83 5.39
CA ARG A 114 21.07 -13.74 6.26
C ARG A 114 20.18 -13.68 7.51
N PRO A 115 20.72 -13.22 8.65
CA PRO A 115 19.91 -13.04 9.85
C PRO A 115 18.83 -11.97 9.62
N LEU A 116 17.75 -12.03 10.39
CA LEU A 116 16.78 -10.94 10.43
C LEU A 116 17.43 -9.68 10.99
N THR A 117 17.01 -8.53 10.47
CA THR A 117 17.27 -7.24 11.11
C THR A 117 16.57 -7.24 12.47
N GLU A 118 17.18 -6.66 13.50
CA GLU A 118 16.50 -6.53 14.79
C GLU A 118 15.29 -5.60 14.65
N GLU A 119 14.16 -5.97 15.26
CA GLU A 119 12.92 -5.20 15.17
C GLU A 119 13.10 -3.74 15.62
N SER A 120 13.87 -3.51 16.69
CA SER A 120 14.18 -2.17 17.19
C SER A 120 14.89 -1.29 16.16
N ILE A 121 15.74 -1.91 15.33
CA ILE A 121 16.48 -1.26 14.25
C ILE A 121 15.61 -1.07 13.02
N ALA A 122 14.87 -2.11 12.62
CA ALA A 122 13.90 -2.03 11.53
C ALA A 122 12.87 -0.91 11.80
N GLY A 123 12.41 -0.77 13.04
CA GLY A 123 11.45 0.23 13.48
C GLY A 123 12.01 1.61 13.79
N SER A 124 13.32 1.85 13.65
CA SER A 124 13.95 3.16 13.89
C SER A 124 14.71 3.71 12.70
N TYR A 125 14.91 2.93 11.63
CA TYR A 125 15.57 3.36 10.41
C TYR A 125 14.61 3.26 9.22
N ASN A 126 13.78 4.29 9.02
CA ASN A 126 12.68 4.24 8.06
C ASN A 126 12.72 5.39 7.06
N ASN A 127 12.24 5.12 5.84
CA ASN A 127 11.81 6.17 4.91
C ASN A 127 10.29 6.25 4.94
N PHE A 128 9.74 7.39 5.36
CA PHE A 128 8.31 7.69 5.28
C PHE A 128 8.14 9.21 5.23
N TYR A 129 8.20 9.76 4.01
CA TYR A 129 8.42 11.19 3.80
C TYR A 129 7.21 12.05 4.17
N GLU A 130 6.04 11.44 4.24
CA GLU A 130 4.80 11.96 4.80
C GLU A 130 5.02 12.45 6.25
N PHE A 131 5.95 11.85 6.98
CA PHE A 131 6.35 12.30 8.33
C PHE A 131 7.67 13.06 8.33
N SER A 132 8.73 12.49 7.74
CA SER A 132 10.05 13.14 7.67
C SER A 132 10.97 12.44 6.64
N THR A 133 11.92 13.21 6.11
CA THR A 133 13.05 12.68 5.32
C THR A 133 14.17 12.10 6.21
N GLY A 134 14.17 12.40 7.51
CA GLY A 134 15.13 11.91 8.48
C GLY A 134 14.80 10.49 8.97
N LYS A 135 15.74 9.55 8.79
CA LYS A 135 15.55 8.12 9.05
C LYS A 135 15.00 7.78 10.43
N THR A 136 15.51 8.47 11.45
CA THR A 136 15.17 8.26 12.87
C THR A 136 14.03 9.13 13.37
N GLN A 137 13.59 10.10 12.56
CA GLN A 137 12.50 11.01 12.93
C GLN A 137 11.12 10.43 12.59
N VAL A 138 11.05 9.48 11.66
CA VAL A 138 9.77 8.86 11.26
C VAL A 138 9.06 8.23 12.45
N LYS A 139 9.75 7.38 13.22
CA LYS A 139 9.15 6.68 14.37
C LYS A 139 8.43 7.62 15.34
N PRO A 140 9.10 8.62 15.97
CA PRO A 140 8.42 9.51 16.91
C PRO A 140 7.34 10.37 16.25
N LEU A 141 7.51 10.80 14.99
CA LEU A 141 6.50 11.62 14.31
C LEU A 141 5.25 10.82 13.89
N SER A 142 5.38 9.52 13.69
CA SER A 142 4.29 8.62 13.32
C SER A 142 3.61 7.94 14.52
N GLU A 143 4.09 8.16 15.74
CA GLU A 143 3.61 7.47 16.94
C GLU A 143 2.08 7.60 17.12
N ASN A 144 1.55 8.81 16.90
CA ASN A 144 0.12 9.11 17.05
C ASN A 144 -0.65 9.12 15.71
N PHE A 145 -0.10 8.50 14.67
CA PHE A 145 -0.82 8.34 13.41
C PHE A 145 -2.01 7.41 13.62
N MET A 146 -3.22 7.94 13.42
CA MET A 146 -4.47 7.24 13.65
C MET A 146 -4.75 6.31 12.47
N THR A 147 -4.71 5.00 12.74
CA THR A 147 -5.00 3.95 11.74
C THR A 147 -6.26 3.15 12.05
N ASP A 148 -7.04 3.62 13.04
CA ASP A 148 -8.35 3.05 13.36
C ASP A 148 -9.37 3.33 12.24
N LEU A 149 -10.33 2.41 12.06
CA LEU A 149 -11.39 2.51 11.05
C LEU A 149 -10.86 2.70 9.62
N TRP A 150 -9.69 2.12 9.35
CA TRP A 150 -9.01 2.24 8.07
C TRP A 150 -9.82 1.60 6.95
N LYS A 151 -9.88 2.28 5.81
CA LYS A 151 -10.62 1.84 4.64
C LYS A 151 -9.73 1.79 3.41
N VAL A 152 -9.92 0.76 2.61
CA VAL A 152 -9.22 0.58 1.33
C VAL A 152 -10.25 0.55 0.22
N GLU A 153 -10.20 1.55 -0.66
CA GLU A 153 -11.06 1.61 -1.85
C GLU A 153 -10.45 0.77 -2.99
N ILE A 154 -11.22 -0.20 -3.49
CA ILE A 154 -10.92 -0.94 -4.71
C ILE A 154 -11.77 -0.39 -5.86
N LYS A 155 -11.14 0.05 -6.94
CA LYS A 155 -11.82 0.69 -8.09
C LYS A 155 -11.11 0.48 -9.43
N GLY A 156 -11.61 1.15 -10.48
CA GLY A 156 -11.07 1.10 -11.83
C GLY A 156 -11.68 -0.05 -12.64
N GLU A 157 -10.84 -0.79 -13.35
CA GLU A 157 -11.20 -1.95 -14.18
C GLU A 157 -11.56 -3.17 -13.29
N VAL A 158 -12.65 -3.05 -12.52
CA VAL A 158 -13.21 -4.11 -11.68
C VAL A 158 -14.72 -4.25 -11.94
N PRO A 159 -15.32 -5.44 -11.73
CA PRO A 159 -16.76 -5.63 -11.90
C PRO A 159 -17.59 -4.74 -10.97
N GLN A 160 -17.11 -4.54 -9.75
CA GLN A 160 -17.77 -3.70 -8.75
C GLN A 160 -16.72 -2.97 -7.91
N ALA A 161 -16.74 -1.64 -7.97
CA ALA A 161 -15.96 -0.83 -7.05
C ALA A 161 -16.51 -0.99 -5.62
N LYS A 162 -15.62 -1.16 -4.65
CA LYS A 162 -15.98 -1.41 -3.26
C LYS A 162 -14.93 -0.85 -2.32
N THR A 163 -15.38 -0.24 -1.24
CA THR A 163 -14.53 0.14 -0.12
C THR A 163 -14.62 -0.94 0.96
N TYR A 164 -13.47 -1.49 1.34
CA TYR A 164 -13.36 -2.47 2.40
C TYR A 164 -12.94 -1.78 3.70
N ASP A 165 -13.58 -2.16 4.80
CA ASP A 165 -12.98 -1.96 6.12
C ASP A 165 -11.74 -2.84 6.21
N PHE A 166 -10.65 -2.32 6.77
CA PHE A 166 -9.40 -3.05 6.91
C PHE A 166 -9.59 -4.33 7.73
N GLY A 167 -10.35 -4.27 8.82
CA GLY A 167 -10.61 -5.42 9.68
C GLY A 167 -11.37 -6.54 8.98
N ASP A 168 -12.29 -6.20 8.07
CA ASP A 168 -13.00 -7.18 7.25
C ASP A 168 -12.09 -7.78 6.17
N LEU A 169 -11.27 -6.92 5.54
CA LEU A 169 -10.36 -7.35 4.47
C LEU A 169 -9.35 -8.39 4.97
N VAL A 170 -8.70 -8.15 6.10
CA VAL A 170 -7.68 -9.06 6.65
C VAL A 170 -8.26 -10.34 7.23
N ARG A 171 -9.56 -10.37 7.57
CA ARG A 171 -10.26 -11.59 7.99
C ARG A 171 -10.79 -12.41 6.81
N ALA A 172 -10.96 -11.79 5.65
CA ALA A 172 -11.41 -12.47 4.44
C ALA A 172 -10.31 -13.30 3.76
N ILE A 173 -9.03 -13.04 4.07
CA ILE A 173 -7.88 -13.68 3.42
C ILE A 173 -6.98 -14.29 4.50
N PRO A 174 -6.59 -15.58 4.41
CA PRO A 174 -5.65 -16.17 5.35
C PRO A 174 -4.32 -15.42 5.39
N LEU A 175 -3.86 -15.09 6.59
CA LEU A 175 -2.56 -14.46 6.79
C LEU A 175 -1.45 -15.51 6.91
N GLU A 176 -0.27 -15.14 6.43
CA GLU A 176 0.97 -15.88 6.57
C GLU A 176 2.14 -14.94 6.86
N GLU A 177 3.21 -15.47 7.45
CA GLU A 177 4.46 -14.76 7.62
C GLU A 177 5.47 -15.20 6.56
N ARG A 178 6.18 -14.24 5.96
CA ARG A 178 7.22 -14.45 4.95
C ARG A 178 8.48 -13.67 5.31
N LEU A 179 9.63 -14.32 5.27
CA LEU A 179 10.93 -13.68 5.51
C LEU A 179 11.45 -13.11 4.18
N TYR A 180 11.48 -11.79 4.07
CA TYR A 180 11.97 -11.13 2.86
C TYR A 180 13.14 -10.19 3.10
N ARG A 181 13.99 -10.08 2.08
CA ARG A 181 14.93 -8.97 1.96
C ARG A 181 14.20 -7.72 1.52
N LEU A 182 14.53 -6.60 2.14
CA LEU A 182 14.14 -5.27 1.68
C LEU A 182 15.40 -4.52 1.27
N ARG A 183 15.44 -4.02 0.03
CA ARG A 183 16.57 -3.25 -0.51
C ARG A 183 16.13 -1.84 -0.88
N CYS A 184 16.56 -0.82 -0.14
CA CYS A 184 16.29 0.57 -0.49
C CYS A 184 17.20 1.03 -1.62
N VAL A 185 16.71 1.86 -2.55
CA VAL A 185 17.52 2.44 -3.65
C VAL A 185 18.76 3.19 -3.15
N GLU A 186 18.73 3.70 -1.92
CA GLU A 186 19.84 4.41 -1.26
C GLU A 186 21.02 3.49 -0.87
N ALA A 187 21.05 2.23 -1.31
CA ALA A 187 22.11 1.26 -1.05
C ALA A 187 22.21 0.77 0.40
N TRP A 188 21.07 0.63 1.09
CA TRP A 188 20.95 -0.12 2.34
C TRP A 188 19.88 -1.20 2.25
N SER A 189 20.02 -2.26 3.03
CA SER A 189 19.11 -3.40 3.04
C SER A 189 18.80 -3.89 4.45
N MET A 190 17.69 -4.63 4.57
CA MET A 190 17.23 -5.30 5.78
C MET A 190 16.67 -6.67 5.43
N ALA A 191 16.53 -7.53 6.44
CA ALA A 191 15.81 -8.81 6.36
C ALA A 191 14.68 -8.79 7.37
N ILE A 192 13.44 -8.91 6.90
CA ILE A 192 12.24 -8.56 7.67
C ILE A 192 11.22 -9.72 7.57
N PRO A 193 10.67 -10.19 8.71
CA PRO A 193 9.51 -11.07 8.75
C PRO A 193 8.23 -10.24 8.55
N TRP A 194 7.64 -10.32 7.36
CA TRP A 194 6.38 -9.65 7.05
C TRP A 194 5.20 -10.59 7.26
N THR A 195 4.15 -10.11 7.91
CA THR A 195 2.87 -10.84 8.03
C THR A 195 1.81 -10.18 7.16
N GLY A 196 1.03 -10.98 6.46
CA GLY A 196 0.04 -10.48 5.51
C GLY A 196 -0.46 -11.57 4.58
N PHE A 197 -0.79 -11.21 3.33
CA PHE A 197 -1.26 -12.17 2.33
C PHE A 197 -0.69 -11.86 0.92
N PRO A 198 -0.61 -12.85 0.03
CA PRO A 198 -0.20 -12.63 -1.36
C PRO A 198 -1.11 -11.61 -2.05
N MET A 199 -0.55 -10.66 -2.79
CA MET A 199 -1.33 -9.68 -3.54
C MET A 199 -2.28 -10.36 -4.54
N LYS A 200 -1.89 -11.53 -5.06
CA LYS A 200 -2.76 -12.37 -5.89
C LYS A 200 -4.07 -12.75 -5.19
N ALA A 201 -4.07 -13.02 -3.88
CA ALA A 201 -5.29 -13.37 -3.14
C ALA A 201 -6.30 -12.21 -3.12
N LEU A 202 -5.82 -10.96 -3.01
CA LEU A 202 -6.68 -9.78 -3.16
C LEU A 202 -7.22 -9.64 -4.59
N ILE A 203 -6.38 -9.88 -5.59
CA ILE A 203 -6.79 -9.85 -7.00
C ILE A 203 -7.86 -10.92 -7.26
N ASP A 204 -7.68 -12.12 -6.74
CA ASP A 204 -8.66 -13.21 -6.83
C ASP A 204 -9.96 -12.86 -6.07
N LEU A 205 -9.90 -12.09 -4.98
CA LEU A 205 -11.09 -11.65 -4.26
C LEU A 205 -11.91 -10.62 -5.07
N VAL A 206 -11.26 -9.69 -5.76
CA VAL A 206 -11.93 -8.54 -6.41
C VAL A 206 -12.16 -8.74 -7.92
N GLN A 207 -11.56 -9.78 -8.50
CA GLN A 207 -11.75 -10.23 -9.89
C GLN A 207 -11.68 -9.10 -10.94
N PRO A 208 -10.54 -8.38 -11.09
CA PRO A 208 -10.41 -7.31 -12.07
C PRO A 208 -10.76 -7.75 -13.49
N LEU A 209 -11.26 -6.80 -14.29
CA LEU A 209 -11.56 -7.02 -15.70
C LEU A 209 -10.27 -7.31 -16.49
N SER A 210 -10.36 -8.07 -17.57
CA SER A 210 -9.21 -8.43 -18.43
C SER A 210 -8.54 -7.24 -19.12
N THR A 211 -9.21 -6.09 -19.12
CA THR A 211 -8.72 -4.79 -19.56
C THR A 211 -7.71 -4.16 -18.58
N ALA A 212 -7.70 -4.56 -17.31
CA ALA A 212 -6.68 -4.15 -16.35
C ALA A 212 -5.29 -4.64 -16.78
N LYS A 213 -4.34 -3.72 -16.94
CA LYS A 213 -2.93 -4.02 -17.27
C LYS A 213 -1.96 -3.61 -16.17
N PHE A 214 -2.40 -2.71 -15.29
CA PHE A 214 -1.61 -2.24 -14.16
C PHE A 214 -2.49 -2.11 -12.91
N VAL A 215 -1.84 -2.10 -11.76
CA VAL A 215 -2.43 -1.72 -10.47
C VAL A 215 -1.80 -0.41 -10.05
N LYS A 216 -2.62 0.61 -9.80
CA LYS A 216 -2.23 1.89 -9.23
C LYS A 216 -2.64 1.91 -7.76
N MET A 217 -1.71 2.24 -6.88
CA MET A 217 -1.91 2.25 -5.44
C MET A 217 -1.64 3.66 -4.91
N THR A 218 -2.48 4.12 -4.00
CA THR A 218 -2.39 5.47 -3.41
C THR A 218 -2.35 5.38 -1.90
N THR A 219 -1.46 6.15 -1.28
CA THR A 219 -1.40 6.35 0.17
C THR A 219 -2.35 7.47 0.61
N PHE A 220 -2.53 7.63 1.91
CA PHE A 220 -3.34 8.70 2.49
C PHE A 220 -2.80 10.12 2.19
N LEU A 221 -3.69 11.11 2.21
CA LEU A 221 -3.35 12.53 2.21
C LEU A 221 -4.01 13.18 3.43
N ASP A 222 -3.24 13.39 4.49
CA ASP A 222 -3.70 14.05 5.70
C ASP A 222 -2.56 14.87 6.34
N PRO A 223 -2.37 16.13 5.89
CA PRO A 223 -1.33 17.01 6.41
C PRO A 223 -1.44 17.33 7.91
N ASN A 224 -2.58 17.04 8.56
CA ASN A 224 -2.75 17.25 10.00
C ASN A 224 -2.09 16.13 10.82
N GLN A 225 -2.03 14.91 10.28
CA GLN A 225 -1.37 13.77 10.91
C GLN A 225 0.06 13.56 10.39
N ALA A 226 0.33 13.99 9.16
CA ALA A 226 1.57 13.75 8.45
C ALA A 226 2.28 15.08 8.09
N PRO A 227 3.13 15.62 8.99
CA PRO A 227 3.71 16.95 8.84
C PRO A 227 4.63 17.09 7.63
N GLY A 228 5.21 16.01 7.12
CA GLY A 228 5.99 16.03 5.88
C GLY A 228 5.15 16.39 4.65
N GLN A 229 3.86 16.05 4.63
CA GLN A 229 2.95 16.47 3.56
C GLN A 229 2.72 17.99 3.56
N LEU A 230 2.70 18.60 4.74
CA LEU A 230 2.60 20.05 4.91
C LEU A 230 3.93 20.78 4.65
N ASN A 231 5.02 20.26 5.20
CA ASN A 231 6.33 20.92 5.22
C ASN A 231 7.11 20.77 3.90
N ALA A 232 6.74 19.80 3.06
CA ALA A 232 7.36 19.57 1.77
C ALA A 232 6.31 19.56 0.64
N PRO A 233 5.63 20.70 0.38
CA PRO A 233 4.54 20.78 -0.61
C PRO A 233 5.04 20.68 -2.06
N HIS A 234 6.35 20.68 -2.28
CA HIS A 234 6.96 20.48 -3.59
C HIS A 234 6.98 19.01 -4.03
N TYR A 235 6.72 18.08 -3.12
CA TYR A 235 6.49 16.68 -3.48
C TYR A 235 5.07 16.49 -4.05
N PRO A 236 4.87 15.56 -5.00
CA PRO A 236 3.58 15.33 -5.64
C PRO A 236 2.66 14.46 -4.76
N TRP A 237 2.31 14.96 -3.57
CA TRP A 237 1.42 14.25 -2.65
C TRP A 237 0.01 14.04 -3.26
N PRO A 238 -0.70 12.93 -2.90
CA PRO A 238 -0.26 11.80 -2.08
C PRO A 238 0.77 10.91 -2.77
N TYR A 239 1.45 10.05 -2.00
CA TYR A 239 2.30 9.01 -2.58
C TYR A 239 1.49 8.04 -3.43
N VAL A 240 1.91 7.84 -4.68
CA VAL A 240 1.30 6.91 -5.64
C VAL A 240 2.36 5.98 -6.18
N GLU A 241 2.03 4.70 -6.27
CA GLU A 241 2.86 3.68 -6.92
C GLU A 241 2.04 2.81 -7.86
N GLY A 242 2.74 2.00 -8.64
CA GLY A 242 2.07 1.01 -9.48
C GLY A 242 2.91 -0.18 -9.86
N LEU A 243 2.22 -1.25 -10.24
CA LEU A 243 2.78 -2.49 -10.77
C LEU A 243 2.05 -2.84 -12.06
N THR A 244 2.70 -3.58 -12.96
CA THR A 244 1.98 -4.35 -13.99
C THR A 244 1.09 -5.40 -13.33
N MET A 245 0.06 -5.89 -14.04
CA MET A 245 -0.73 -7.01 -13.54
C MET A 245 0.11 -8.28 -13.36
N GLU A 246 1.08 -8.54 -14.24
CA GLU A 246 1.97 -9.71 -14.11
C GLU A 246 2.80 -9.64 -12.82
N GLU A 247 3.36 -8.47 -12.49
CA GLU A 247 4.06 -8.23 -11.23
C GLU A 247 3.14 -8.37 -10.02
N ALA A 248 1.93 -7.81 -10.10
CA ALA A 248 0.95 -7.84 -9.01
C ALA A 248 0.41 -9.26 -8.73
N THR A 249 0.39 -10.13 -9.73
CA THR A 249 0.01 -11.54 -9.61
C THR A 249 1.18 -12.48 -9.32
N ASN A 250 2.42 -11.98 -9.29
CA ASN A 250 3.59 -12.79 -8.96
C ASN A 250 3.52 -13.27 -7.50
N GLU A 251 3.99 -14.50 -7.26
CA GLU A 251 3.98 -15.13 -5.93
C GLU A 251 4.68 -14.27 -4.86
N LEU A 252 5.68 -13.47 -5.22
CA LEU A 252 6.41 -12.62 -4.27
C LEU A 252 5.72 -11.29 -3.93
N ALA A 253 4.72 -10.85 -4.71
CA ALA A 253 4.01 -9.61 -4.43
C ALA A 253 3.10 -9.83 -3.21
N PHE A 254 3.29 -9.03 -2.17
CA PHE A 254 2.71 -9.29 -0.86
C PHE A 254 2.10 -8.04 -0.26
N ILE A 255 0.90 -8.18 0.30
CA ILE A 255 0.24 -7.12 1.07
C ILE A 255 0.49 -7.43 2.55
N ALA A 256 1.38 -6.65 3.17
CA ALA A 256 1.70 -6.80 4.57
C ALA A 256 0.73 -6.00 5.43
N THR A 257 0.34 -6.59 6.56
CA THR A 257 -0.54 -6.04 7.60
C THR A 257 0.09 -6.15 8.99
N GLY A 258 1.16 -6.94 9.11
CA GLY A 258 1.96 -7.12 10.32
C GLY A 258 3.45 -7.30 10.01
N ILE A 259 4.24 -7.34 11.07
CA ILE A 259 5.70 -7.48 11.04
C ILE A 259 6.15 -8.09 12.38
N TYR A 260 7.18 -8.94 12.39
CA TYR A 260 7.71 -9.57 13.62
C TYR A 260 6.64 -10.24 14.50
N GLY A 261 5.67 -10.92 13.89
CA GLY A 261 4.61 -11.63 14.61
C GLY A 261 3.53 -10.76 15.27
N HIS A 262 3.49 -9.44 15.00
CA HIS A 262 2.46 -8.54 15.53
C HIS A 262 1.92 -7.56 14.47
N GLU A 263 0.92 -6.76 14.85
CA GLU A 263 0.35 -5.70 14.01
C GLU A 263 1.41 -4.70 13.55
N MET A 264 1.27 -4.18 12.33
CA MET A 264 2.27 -3.30 11.75
C MET A 264 2.34 -1.96 12.50
N PRO A 265 3.52 -1.55 13.00
CA PRO A 265 3.70 -0.23 13.59
C PRO A 265 3.63 0.90 12.54
N ASN A 266 3.21 2.09 12.96
CA ASN A 266 2.97 3.25 12.09
C ASN A 266 4.16 3.60 11.18
N GLN A 267 5.40 3.58 11.69
CA GLN A 267 6.59 3.90 10.90
C GLN A 267 6.83 2.95 9.71
N HIS A 268 6.27 1.74 9.75
CA HIS A 268 6.36 0.75 8.69
C HIS A 268 5.28 0.93 7.60
N GLY A 269 4.30 1.79 7.83
CA GLY A 269 3.19 2.03 6.89
C GLY A 269 1.89 1.35 7.28
N ALA A 270 1.59 1.31 8.58
CA ALA A 270 0.35 0.76 9.10
C ALA A 270 -0.89 1.41 8.45
N PRO A 271 -2.03 0.70 8.42
CA PRO A 271 -2.21 -0.70 8.85
C PRO A 271 -1.95 -1.70 7.71
N ILE A 272 -1.72 -1.22 6.48
CA ILE A 272 -1.63 -2.03 5.27
C ILE A 272 -0.62 -1.43 4.28
N ARG A 273 0.28 -2.26 3.75
CA ARG A 273 1.32 -1.83 2.80
C ARG A 273 1.58 -2.89 1.73
N LEU A 274 2.16 -2.45 0.62
CA LEU A 274 2.77 -3.36 -0.36
C LEU A 274 4.21 -3.74 0.08
N VAL A 275 4.60 -4.97 -0.25
CA VAL A 275 5.97 -5.48 -0.20
C VAL A 275 6.26 -6.20 -1.51
N VAL A 276 7.29 -5.76 -2.24
CA VAL A 276 7.75 -6.35 -3.50
C VAL A 276 9.27 -6.57 -3.44
N PRO A 277 9.73 -7.74 -2.96
CA PRO A 277 11.09 -7.89 -2.44
C PRO A 277 12.19 -7.85 -3.50
N TRP A 278 11.86 -8.06 -4.78
CA TRP A 278 12.82 -7.98 -5.89
C TRP A 278 13.05 -6.56 -6.43
N LYS A 279 12.27 -5.58 -5.96
CA LYS A 279 12.33 -4.18 -6.38
C LYS A 279 12.95 -3.29 -5.31
N TYR A 280 13.37 -2.10 -5.69
CA TYR A 280 13.82 -1.10 -4.72
C TYR A 280 12.66 -0.67 -3.80
N GLY A 281 12.98 -0.42 -2.53
CA GLY A 281 11.99 -0.24 -1.46
C GLY A 281 10.95 0.86 -1.68
N PHE A 282 11.21 1.85 -2.55
CA PHE A 282 10.22 2.88 -2.88
C PHE A 282 8.99 2.33 -3.62
N LYS A 283 9.13 1.18 -4.30
CA LYS A 283 7.99 0.49 -4.93
C LYS A 283 7.02 -0.09 -3.90
N SER A 284 7.50 -0.37 -2.70
CA SER A 284 6.73 -0.99 -1.62
C SER A 284 6.01 0.10 -0.80
N ILE A 285 4.96 0.65 -1.40
CA ILE A 285 4.10 1.75 -0.89
C ILE A 285 3.46 1.41 0.47
N LYS A 286 3.29 2.44 1.31
CA LYS A 286 2.81 2.37 2.70
C LYS A 286 1.37 2.89 2.83
N SER A 287 0.68 2.48 3.89
CA SER A 287 -0.61 3.04 4.33
C SER A 287 -1.61 3.20 3.18
N LEU A 288 -1.91 2.08 2.51
CA LEU A 288 -2.75 2.06 1.31
C LEU A 288 -4.19 2.51 1.64
N VAL A 289 -4.70 3.52 0.92
CA VAL A 289 -6.12 3.93 0.98
C VAL A 289 -6.89 3.59 -0.30
N SER A 290 -6.20 3.37 -1.42
CA SER A 290 -6.83 3.02 -2.69
C SER A 290 -5.97 2.10 -3.54
N ILE A 291 -6.62 1.12 -4.18
CA ILE A 291 -6.06 0.22 -5.17
C ILE A 291 -6.97 0.28 -6.40
N GLU A 292 -6.42 0.82 -7.49
CA GLU A 292 -7.13 1.09 -8.73
C GLU A 292 -6.54 0.23 -9.85
N PHE A 293 -7.35 -0.62 -10.46
CA PHE A 293 -6.95 -1.40 -11.63
C PHE A 293 -7.10 -0.54 -12.89
N VAL A 294 -6.04 -0.37 -13.67
CA VAL A 294 -6.01 0.58 -14.79
C VAL A 294 -5.47 -0.05 -16.07
N ARG A 295 -5.84 0.52 -17.22
CA ARG A 295 -5.39 0.08 -18.56
C ARG A 295 -3.99 0.57 -18.92
N GLU A 296 -3.65 1.77 -18.47
CA GLU A 296 -2.41 2.46 -18.83
C GLU A 296 -1.46 2.51 -17.65
N GLN A 297 -0.15 2.55 -17.93
CA GLN A 297 0.87 2.61 -16.89
C GLN A 297 0.68 3.88 -16.04
N PRO A 298 0.42 3.76 -14.72
CA PRO A 298 0.24 4.93 -13.89
C PRO A 298 1.57 5.65 -13.68
N ARG A 299 1.50 6.97 -13.45
CA ARG A 299 2.63 7.72 -12.91
C ARG A 299 2.90 7.29 -11.47
N THR A 300 4.16 7.19 -11.09
CA THR A 300 4.57 6.87 -9.71
C THR A 300 5.30 8.06 -9.07
N PHE A 301 5.31 8.13 -7.74
CA PHE A 301 5.75 9.32 -7.00
C PHE A 301 7.19 9.72 -7.33
N TRP A 302 8.15 8.81 -7.18
CA TRP A 302 9.56 9.09 -7.44
C TRP A 302 9.89 9.25 -8.93
N ASN A 303 9.22 8.49 -9.80
CA ASN A 303 9.37 8.66 -11.25
C ASN A 303 8.84 10.02 -11.72
N THR A 304 7.75 10.51 -11.13
CA THR A 304 7.21 11.84 -11.40
C THR A 304 8.15 12.92 -10.92
N LEU A 305 8.72 12.77 -9.72
CA LEU A 305 9.62 13.75 -9.13
C LEU A 305 10.96 13.84 -9.88
N VAL A 306 11.59 12.69 -10.15
CA VAL A 306 12.92 12.64 -10.78
C VAL A 306 13.01 11.45 -11.76
N PRO A 307 12.42 11.56 -12.97
CA PRO A 307 12.28 10.43 -13.91
C PRO A 307 13.62 9.85 -14.38
N ARG A 308 14.68 10.66 -14.37
CA ARG A 308 16.05 10.23 -14.74
C ARG A 308 16.71 9.34 -13.68
N GLU A 309 16.20 9.32 -12.45
CA GLU A 309 16.79 8.59 -11.31
C GLU A 309 15.94 7.37 -10.94
N TYR A 310 14.62 7.45 -11.11
CA TYR A 310 13.68 6.43 -10.67
C TYR A 310 12.77 5.99 -11.81
N GLY A 311 12.94 4.75 -12.28
CA GLY A 311 12.08 4.16 -13.30
C GLY A 311 10.82 3.51 -12.73
N PHE A 312 9.89 3.14 -13.62
CA PHE A 312 8.65 2.44 -13.23
C PHE A 312 8.93 1.04 -12.65
N PHE A 313 9.73 0.22 -13.33
CA PHE A 313 10.00 -1.16 -12.91
C PHE A 313 10.85 -1.23 -11.64
N ALA A 314 11.95 -0.47 -11.59
CA ALA A 314 12.83 -0.36 -10.43
C ALA A 314 13.26 -1.70 -9.81
N ASN A 315 13.56 -2.67 -10.67
CA ASN A 315 14.14 -3.95 -10.25
C ASN A 315 15.50 -3.71 -9.59
N VAL A 316 15.80 -4.46 -8.54
CA VAL A 316 17.13 -4.40 -7.92
C VAL A 316 18.14 -4.99 -8.89
N ASN A 317 19.05 -4.16 -9.41
CA ASN A 317 20.06 -4.59 -10.37
C ASN A 317 21.44 -4.00 -10.01
N PRO A 318 22.43 -4.82 -9.62
CA PRO A 318 23.76 -4.33 -9.25
C PRO A 318 24.55 -3.74 -10.43
N LYS A 319 24.17 -4.06 -11.67
CA LYS A 319 24.82 -3.58 -12.90
C LYS A 319 24.27 -2.26 -13.42
N VAL A 320 23.11 -1.84 -12.90
CA VAL A 320 22.48 -0.55 -13.26
C VAL A 320 22.69 0.41 -12.11
N ALA A 321 23.66 1.31 -12.26
CA ALA A 321 23.94 2.32 -11.26
C ALA A 321 22.80 3.34 -11.16
N HIS A 322 22.61 3.88 -9.96
CA HIS A 322 21.86 5.12 -9.81
C HIS A 322 22.72 6.28 -10.34
N PRO A 323 22.15 7.36 -10.92
CA PRO A 323 22.95 8.47 -11.46
C PRO A 323 23.95 9.11 -10.49
N ARG A 324 23.75 8.91 -9.18
CA ARG A 324 24.56 9.49 -8.11
C ARG A 324 25.41 8.48 -7.33
N TRP A 325 25.20 7.17 -7.49
CA TRP A 325 25.97 6.14 -6.76
C TRP A 325 25.85 4.75 -7.41
N SER A 326 26.84 3.90 -7.15
CA SER A 326 26.81 2.50 -7.57
C SER A 326 25.74 1.71 -6.79
N GLN A 327 25.08 0.77 -7.48
CA GLN A 327 24.16 -0.20 -6.88
C GLN A 327 24.81 -1.57 -6.66
N ALA A 328 26.11 -1.72 -6.93
CA ALA A 328 26.80 -3.01 -6.87
C ALA A 328 26.91 -3.59 -5.44
N GLN A 329 26.86 -2.74 -4.42
CA GLN A 329 26.93 -3.11 -3.02
C GLN A 329 25.79 -2.50 -2.22
N GLU A 330 25.54 -3.07 -1.05
CA GLU A 330 24.57 -2.59 -0.07
C GLU A 330 25.13 -2.61 1.34
N ARG A 331 24.65 -1.66 2.14
CA ARG A 331 24.82 -1.61 3.59
C ARG A 331 23.72 -2.42 4.24
N PHE A 332 24.03 -3.66 4.64
CA PHE A 332 23.11 -4.54 5.33
C PHE A 332 23.00 -4.14 6.80
N ILE A 333 21.80 -3.68 7.18
CA ILE A 333 21.48 -3.19 8.52
C ILE A 333 20.87 -4.36 9.31
N THR A 334 21.55 -4.78 10.38
CA THR A 334 21.10 -5.87 11.26
C THR A 334 20.79 -5.34 12.66
N THR A 335 21.84 -5.09 13.45
CA THR A 335 21.76 -4.68 14.86
C THR A 335 22.16 -3.22 15.07
N ASN A 336 22.78 -2.58 14.07
CA ASN A 336 23.21 -1.20 14.15
C ASN A 336 23.23 -0.53 12.76
N ALA A 337 22.44 0.53 12.58
CA ALA A 337 22.41 1.29 11.32
C ALA A 337 23.66 2.15 11.07
N SER A 338 24.43 2.48 12.13
CA SER A 338 25.63 3.32 12.05
C SER A 338 26.89 2.56 11.64
N ASN A 339 26.90 1.23 11.78
CA ASN A 339 28.01 0.37 11.35
C ASN A 339 27.48 -0.86 10.61
N PRO A 340 26.89 -0.67 9.41
CA PRO A 340 26.31 -1.77 8.65
C PRO A 340 27.37 -2.64 8.00
N GLU A 341 27.07 -3.92 7.82
CA GLU A 341 27.89 -4.84 7.03
C GLU A 341 27.77 -4.49 5.54
N ILE A 342 28.88 -4.48 4.79
CA ILE A 342 28.83 -4.27 3.34
C ILE A 342 28.70 -5.62 2.63
N ARG A 343 27.66 -5.76 1.80
CA ARG A 343 27.42 -6.97 1.00
C ARG A 343 27.31 -6.63 -0.49
N PRO A 344 27.65 -7.55 -1.40
CA PRO A 344 27.26 -7.43 -2.80
C PRO A 344 25.74 -7.41 -2.95
N THR A 345 25.22 -6.53 -3.79
CA THR A 345 23.79 -6.55 -4.16
C THR A 345 23.55 -7.68 -5.15
N LEU A 346 22.51 -8.49 -4.90
CA LEU A 346 22.12 -9.57 -5.80
C LEU A 346 21.12 -9.06 -6.85
N LEU A 347 21.17 -9.61 -8.06
CA LEU A 347 20.16 -9.36 -9.10
C LEU A 347 18.78 -9.77 -8.59
N PHE A 348 17.76 -8.95 -8.85
CA PHE A 348 16.41 -9.10 -8.31
C PHE A 348 16.40 -9.29 -6.79
N ASN A 349 17.38 -8.73 -6.09
CA ASN A 349 17.57 -8.87 -4.65
C ASN A 349 17.72 -10.34 -4.18
N GLY A 350 18.08 -11.27 -5.07
CA GLY A 350 18.20 -12.71 -4.77
C GLY A 350 16.92 -13.52 -5.05
N TYR A 351 15.96 -12.94 -5.78
CA TYR A 351 14.69 -13.58 -6.15
C TYR A 351 14.59 -13.89 -7.64
N ASP A 352 15.72 -14.00 -8.33
CA ASP A 352 15.80 -14.15 -9.78
C ASP A 352 15.01 -15.37 -10.30
N GLN A 353 15.04 -16.51 -9.59
CA GLN A 353 14.25 -17.69 -9.94
C GLN A 353 12.73 -17.45 -10.02
N TYR A 354 12.20 -16.44 -9.32
CA TYR A 354 10.77 -16.12 -9.27
C TYR A 354 10.34 -15.09 -10.30
N VAL A 355 11.26 -14.24 -10.77
CA VAL A 355 10.89 -13.02 -11.51
C VAL A 355 11.66 -12.81 -12.79
N MET A 356 12.74 -13.56 -13.06
CA MET A 356 13.58 -13.34 -14.25
C MET A 356 12.77 -13.44 -15.55
N ASN A 357 11.78 -14.34 -15.61
CA ASN A 357 10.92 -14.51 -16.79
C ASN A 357 10.02 -13.30 -17.08
N LEU A 358 9.73 -12.45 -16.07
CA LEU A 358 8.95 -11.23 -16.25
C LEU A 358 9.74 -10.12 -16.97
N TYR A 359 11.07 -10.21 -16.98
CA TYR A 359 11.95 -9.16 -17.50
C TYR A 359 13.01 -9.72 -18.46
N PRO A 360 12.62 -10.15 -19.67
CA PRO A 360 13.56 -10.72 -20.64
C PRO A 360 14.69 -9.75 -21.04
N ASN A 361 14.45 -8.45 -20.91
CA ASN A 361 15.38 -7.38 -21.32
C ASN A 361 16.19 -6.78 -20.14
N GLU A 362 16.05 -7.31 -18.92
CA GLU A 362 16.82 -6.81 -17.77
C GLU A 362 18.32 -7.15 -17.95
N PRO A 363 19.25 -6.19 -17.82
CA PRO A 363 20.69 -6.45 -17.92
C PRO A 363 21.16 -7.47 -16.87
N ARG A 364 21.85 -8.52 -17.32
CA ARG A 364 22.25 -9.67 -16.47
C ARG A 364 23.71 -9.65 -16.12
#